data_AF-A0A949VRE4-F1
#
_entry.id   AF-A0A949VRE4-F1
#
_cell.length_a   1.000
_cell.length_b   1.000
_cell.length_c   1.000
_cell.angle_alpha   90.00
_cell.angle_beta   90.00
_cell.angle_gamma   90.00
#
_symmetry.space_group_name_H-M   'P 1'
#
loop_
_entity.id
_entity.type
_entity.pdbx_description
1 polymer ?
#
loop_
_entity_poly.entity_id
_entity_poly.type
_entity_poly.pdbx_seq_one_letter_code
_entity_poly.pdbx_strand_id
1 'polypeptide(L)'
;MARHYPQAVNSWRTNWPLLASQYRYSERIRRLIYTTNPIEGFHARLRKYTKTKRVFDNDMALLKLLYLSQQRIMEKMAAKPIFAGKEIASEMRLLFGPRFDPQLANTDQQVMSLPRTPSFKTQQQSQQ
;
A
#
# COMPACT_ATOMS: atom_id res chain seq x y z
N MET A 1 -13.23 3.26 28.97
CA MET A 1 -12.36 3.74 27.85
C MET A 1 -12.53 5.24 27.60
N ALA A 2 -13.70 5.73 27.18
CA ALA A 2 -13.88 7.15 26.84
C ALA A 2 -13.62 8.15 28.01
N ARG A 3 -13.91 7.77 29.25
CA ARG A 3 -13.62 8.59 30.45
C ARG A 3 -12.13 8.71 30.80
N HIS A 4 -11.31 7.72 30.45
CA HIS A 4 -9.88 7.69 30.83
C HIS A 4 -8.96 8.22 29.73
N TYR A 5 -9.35 8.12 28.45
CA TYR A 5 -8.56 8.61 27.31
C TYR A 5 -9.41 9.41 26.32
N PRO A 6 -9.96 10.56 26.73
CA PRO A 6 -10.86 11.35 25.88
C PRO A 6 -10.18 11.82 24.60
N GLN A 7 -8.89 12.19 24.65
CA GLN A 7 -8.14 12.66 23.49
C GLN A 7 -7.90 11.55 22.46
N ALA A 8 -7.59 10.33 22.91
CA ALA A 8 -7.43 9.19 22.00
C ALA A 8 -8.74 8.93 21.26
N VAL A 9 -9.86 8.82 21.99
CA VAL A 9 -11.18 8.59 21.38
C VAL A 9 -11.57 9.72 20.42
N ASN A 10 -11.27 10.97 20.77
CA ASN A 10 -11.55 12.10 19.89
C ASN A 10 -10.75 12.02 18.58
N SER A 11 -9.44 11.73 18.66
CA SER A 11 -8.59 11.54 17.48
C SER A 11 -9.11 10.41 16.57
N TRP A 12 -9.53 9.27 17.14
CA TRP A 12 -10.13 8.17 16.37
C TRP A 12 -11.41 8.59 15.65
N ARG A 13 -12.28 9.36 16.31
CA ARG A 13 -13.53 9.85 15.71
C ARG A 13 -13.28 10.85 14.59
N THR A 14 -12.39 11.81 14.81
CA THR A 14 -12.02 12.82 13.81
C THR A 14 -11.41 12.17 12.56
N ASN A 15 -10.54 11.17 12.75
CA ASN A 15 -9.85 10.49 11.66
C ASN A 15 -10.63 9.28 11.09
N TRP A 16 -11.83 9.00 11.60
CA TRP A 16 -12.62 7.83 11.20
C TRP A 16 -12.86 7.72 9.69
N PRO A 17 -13.17 8.81 8.94
CA PRO A 17 -13.35 8.71 7.49
C PRO A 17 -12.12 8.19 6.75
N LEU A 18 -10.92 8.54 7.22
CA LEU A 18 -9.66 8.06 6.65
C LEU A 18 -9.41 6.60 7.01
N LEU A 19 -9.60 6.24 8.28
CA LEU A 19 -9.37 4.88 8.78
C LEU A 19 -10.38 3.88 8.17
N ALA A 20 -11.62 4.30 7.96
CA ALA A 20 -12.67 3.48 7.38
C ALA A 20 -12.35 3.03 5.94
N SER A 21 -11.53 3.80 5.21
CA SER A 21 -11.10 3.44 3.85
C SER A 21 -10.34 2.11 3.79
N GLN A 22 -9.68 1.71 4.89
CA GLN A 22 -8.92 0.47 4.97
C GLN A 22 -9.81 -0.78 4.88
N TYR A 23 -11.09 -0.67 5.24
CA TYR A 23 -12.02 -1.81 5.18
C TYR A 23 -12.42 -2.20 3.75
N ARG A 24 -12.06 -1.39 2.74
CA ARG A 24 -12.31 -1.69 1.32
C ARG A 24 -11.37 -2.77 0.76
N TYR A 25 -10.29 -3.11 1.47
CA TYR A 25 -9.30 -4.08 1.04
C TYR A 25 -9.52 -5.46 1.70
N SER A 26 -9.00 -6.54 1.08
CA SER A 26 -9.06 -7.88 1.68
C SER A 26 -8.34 -7.96 3.03
N GLU A 27 -8.57 -9.06 3.76
CA GLU A 27 -7.87 -9.34 5.00
C GLU A 27 -6.33 -9.36 4.85
N ARG A 28 -5.81 -9.84 3.72
CA ARG A 28 -4.35 -9.95 3.50
C ARG A 28 -3.72 -8.57 3.39
N ILE A 29 -4.34 -7.68 2.62
CA ILE A 29 -3.90 -6.28 2.51
C ILE A 29 -4.06 -5.55 3.83
N ARG A 30 -5.19 -5.70 4.52
CA ARG A 30 -5.41 -5.05 5.82
C ARG A 30 -4.37 -5.48 6.85
N ARG A 31 -4.02 -6.76 6.89
CA ARG A 31 -2.95 -7.28 7.76
C ARG A 31 -1.61 -6.63 7.47
N LEU A 32 -1.29 -6.36 6.21
CA LEU A 32 -0.09 -5.63 5.81
C LEU A 32 -0.13 -4.18 6.30
N ILE A 33 -1.26 -3.48 6.14
CA ILE A 33 -1.36 -2.07 6.55
C ILE A 33 -1.33 -1.92 8.08
N TYR A 34 -2.01 -2.80 8.82
CA TYR A 34 -2.03 -2.78 10.28
C TYR A 34 -0.72 -3.28 10.91
N THR A 35 0.16 -3.89 10.13
CA THR A 35 1.47 -4.31 10.60
C THR A 35 2.37 -3.10 10.78
N THR A 36 2.67 -2.75 12.03
CA THR A 36 3.63 -1.70 12.38
C THR A 36 5.07 -2.21 12.45
N ASN A 37 5.26 -3.54 12.46
CA ASN A 37 6.56 -4.20 12.63
C ASN A 37 7.69 -3.67 11.71
N PRO A 38 7.47 -3.42 10.40
CA PRO A 38 8.51 -2.85 9.54
C PRO A 38 8.95 -1.45 9.97
N ILE A 39 7.99 -0.56 10.28
CA ILE A 39 8.24 0.83 10.68
C ILE A 39 8.86 0.89 12.07
N GLU A 40 8.37 0.10 13.02
CA GLU A 40 8.96 0.02 14.37
C GLU A 40 10.37 -0.54 14.32
N GLY A 41 10.58 -1.60 13.54
CA GLY A 41 11.89 -2.18 13.29
C GLY A 41 12.84 -1.23 12.56
N PHE A 42 12.34 -0.37 11.67
CA PHE A 42 13.10 0.72 11.05
C PHE A 42 13.56 1.72 12.12
N HIS A 43 12.62 2.28 12.88
CA HIS A 43 12.88 3.29 13.89
C HIS A 43 13.81 2.77 14.99
N ALA A 44 13.65 1.52 15.44
CA ALA A 44 14.54 0.90 16.43
C ALA A 44 15.99 0.82 15.94
N ARG A 45 16.20 0.41 14.68
CA ARG A 45 17.53 0.36 14.06
C ARG A 45 18.11 1.77 13.88
N LEU A 46 17.29 2.72 13.45
CA LEU A 46 17.73 4.10 13.28
C LEU A 46 18.18 4.70 14.62
N ARG A 47 17.40 4.52 15.69
CA ARG A 47 17.77 4.95 17.05
C ARG A 47 19.08 4.32 17.53
N LYS A 48 19.38 3.07 17.14
CA LYS A 48 20.65 2.41 17.49
C LYS A 48 21.85 3.14 16.88
N TYR A 49 21.73 3.61 15.63
CA TYR A 49 22.82 4.32 14.95
C TYR A 49 23.01 5.75 15.49
N THR A 50 21.93 6.42 15.87
CA THR A 50 21.99 7.80 16.39
C THR A 50 22.32 7.89 17.88
N LYS A 51 22.09 6.82 18.67
CA LYS A 51 22.39 6.81 20.12
C LYS A 51 23.86 7.11 20.43
N THR A 52 24.79 6.71 19.56
CA THR A 52 26.24 6.82 19.80
C THR A 52 26.78 8.24 19.58
N LYS A 53 26.12 9.06 18.75
CA LYS A 53 26.55 10.43 18.41
C LYS A 53 25.41 11.40 18.70
N ARG A 54 25.44 12.01 19.89
CA ARG A 54 24.39 12.93 20.37
C ARG A 54 24.55 14.36 19.85
N VAL A 55 25.78 14.77 19.55
CA VAL A 55 26.11 16.10 19.03
C VAL A 55 26.83 15.92 17.70
N PHE A 56 26.48 16.75 16.72
CA PHE A 56 27.09 16.80 15.40
C PHE A 56 27.68 18.19 15.19
N ASP A 57 28.86 18.24 14.58
CA ASP A 57 29.56 19.51 14.30
C ASP A 57 28.94 20.29 13.12
N ASN A 58 28.12 19.61 12.30
CA ASN A 58 27.50 20.13 11.08
C ASN A 58 26.28 19.27 10.69
N ASP A 59 25.22 19.90 10.17
CA ASP A 59 24.04 19.23 9.60
C ASP A 59 24.37 18.20 8.51
N MET A 60 25.39 18.45 7.69
CA MET A 60 25.87 17.48 6.69
C MET A 60 26.43 16.21 7.31
N ALA A 61 27.04 16.29 8.50
CA ALA A 61 27.51 15.10 9.21
C ALA A 61 26.33 14.23 9.68
N LEU A 62 25.26 14.87 10.14
CA LEU A 62 24.01 14.20 10.51
C LEU A 62 23.35 13.54 9.28
N LEU A 63 23.22 14.28 8.17
CA LEU A 63 22.65 13.78 6.92
C LEU A 63 23.41 12.56 6.38
N LYS A 64 24.75 12.61 6.37
CA LYS A 64 25.59 11.48 5.94
C LYS A 64 25.37 10.26 6.82
N LEU A 65 25.30 10.43 8.14
CA LEU A 65 25.02 9.33 9.06
C LEU A 65 23.64 8.72 8.80
N LEU A 66 22.62 9.57 8.65
CA LEU A 66 21.25 9.12 8.38
C LEU A 66 21.18 8.34 7.07
N TYR A 67 21.77 8.87 5.99
CA TYR A 67 21.81 8.23 4.69
C TYR A 67 22.48 6.85 4.74
N LEU A 68 23.71 6.76 5.30
CA LEU A 68 24.43 5.50 5.41
C LEU A 68 23.70 4.49 6.29
N SER A 69 23.08 4.96 7.38
CA SER A 69 22.28 4.09 8.25
C SER A 69 21.05 3.56 7.52
N GLN A 70 20.36 4.40 6.75
CA GLN A 70 19.20 4.01 5.96
C GLN A 70 19.57 2.96 4.93
N GLN A 71 20.65 3.15 4.17
CA GLN A 71 21.11 2.16 3.18
C GLN A 71 21.34 0.79 3.83
N ARG A 72 22.09 0.73 4.93
CA ARG A 72 22.32 -0.53 5.68
C ARG A 72 21.05 -1.17 6.22
N ILE A 73 20.07 -0.36 6.64
CA ILE A 73 18.78 -0.85 7.13
C ILE A 73 17.96 -1.44 5.97
N MET A 74 17.95 -0.76 4.83
CA MET A 74 17.22 -1.17 3.61
C MET A 74 17.79 -2.46 3.04
N GLU A 75 19.11 -2.61 2.94
CA GLU A 75 19.75 -3.86 2.51
C GLU A 75 19.26 -5.06 3.34
N LYS A 76 19.21 -4.91 4.67
CA LYS A 76 18.73 -5.97 5.57
C LYS A 76 17.22 -6.20 5.49
N MET A 77 16.43 -5.19 5.12
CA MET A 77 14.99 -5.36 4.93
C MET A 77 14.66 -5.99 3.59
N ALA A 78 15.39 -5.64 2.53
CA ALA A 78 15.21 -6.20 1.18
C ALA A 78 15.42 -7.72 1.17
N ALA A 79 16.33 -8.23 2.00
CA ALA A 79 16.57 -9.66 2.16
C ALA A 79 15.41 -10.42 2.84
N LYS A 80 14.43 -9.74 3.44
CA LYS A 80 13.31 -10.38 4.16
C LYS A 80 12.05 -10.37 3.30
N PRO A 81 11.50 -11.55 2.93
CA PRO A 81 10.28 -11.60 2.15
C PRO A 81 9.07 -11.09 2.96
N ILE A 82 8.18 -10.37 2.29
CA ILE A 82 6.89 -9.96 2.85
C ILE A 82 5.96 -11.18 2.84
N PHE A 83 5.27 -11.42 3.96
CA PHE A 83 4.26 -12.47 4.04
C PHE A 83 3.19 -12.26 2.97
N ALA A 84 2.88 -13.30 2.19
CA ALA A 84 1.87 -13.26 1.13
C ALA A 84 2.09 -12.16 0.06
N GLY A 85 3.33 -11.72 -0.14
CA GLY A 85 3.63 -10.55 -0.99
C GLY A 85 3.19 -10.72 -2.45
N LYS A 86 3.29 -11.92 -3.02
CA LYS A 86 2.89 -12.18 -4.42
C LYS A 86 1.39 -12.04 -4.63
N GLU A 87 0.62 -12.55 -3.69
CA GLU A 87 -0.83 -12.54 -3.78
C GLU A 87 -1.42 -11.17 -3.47
N ILE A 88 -0.82 -10.46 -2.51
CA ILE A 88 -1.12 -9.05 -2.28
C ILE A 88 -0.83 -8.23 -3.54
N ALA A 89 0.30 -8.48 -4.22
CA ALA A 89 0.63 -7.81 -5.46
C ALA A 89 -0.38 -8.11 -6.58
N SER A 90 -0.83 -9.37 -6.73
CA SER A 90 -1.88 -9.71 -7.70
C SER A 90 -3.22 -9.04 -7.39
N GLU A 91 -3.61 -9.00 -6.12
CA GLU A 91 -4.85 -8.34 -5.70
C GLU A 91 -4.79 -6.83 -5.94
N MET A 92 -3.67 -6.19 -5.61
CA MET A 92 -3.43 -4.77 -5.89
C MET A 92 -3.46 -4.47 -7.39
N ARG A 93 -2.89 -5.35 -8.21
CA ARG A 93 -2.93 -5.22 -9.67
C ARG A 93 -4.36 -5.36 -10.22
N LEU A 94 -5.23 -6.17 -9.60
CA LEU A 94 -6.65 -6.21 -9.98
C LEU A 94 -7.40 -4.95 -9.56
N LEU A 95 -7.15 -4.44 -8.34
CA LEU A 95 -7.83 -3.25 -7.80
C LEU A 95 -7.39 -1.94 -8.48
N PHE A 96 -6.15 -1.87 -8.97
CA PHE A 96 -5.54 -0.66 -9.50
C PHE A 96 -4.87 -0.85 -10.86
N GLY A 97 -5.26 -1.87 -11.64
CA GLY A 97 -4.59 -2.32 -12.87
C GLY A 97 -4.06 -1.21 -13.79
N PRO A 98 -4.88 -0.21 -14.18
CA PRO A 98 -4.44 0.88 -15.05
C PRO A 98 -3.27 1.73 -14.49
N ARG A 99 -3.04 1.71 -13.16
CA ARG A 99 -1.92 2.44 -12.51
C ARG A 99 -0.63 1.63 -12.46
N PHE A 100 -0.72 0.31 -12.50
CA PHE A 100 0.43 -0.59 -12.44
C PHE A 100 0.97 -0.93 -13.83
N ASP A 101 0.08 -1.04 -14.82
CA ASP A 101 0.45 -1.34 -16.19
C ASP A 101 -0.21 -0.32 -17.13
N PRO A 102 0.44 0.82 -17.40
CA PRO A 102 -0.10 1.87 -18.28
C PRO A 102 -0.40 1.38 -19.71
N GLN A 103 0.19 0.26 -20.12
CA GLN A 103 -0.05 -0.37 -21.42
C GLN A 103 -1.42 -1.05 -21.52
N LEU A 104 -2.00 -1.51 -20.40
CA LEU A 104 -3.35 -2.10 -20.36
C LEU A 104 -4.46 -1.03 -20.46
N ALA A 105 -4.15 0.23 -20.15
CA ALA A 105 -5.12 1.33 -20.22
C ALA A 105 -5.56 1.65 -21.66
N ASN A 106 -4.76 1.30 -22.66
CA ASN A 106 -5.10 1.49 -24.07
C ASN A 106 -5.91 0.33 -24.67
N THR A 107 -5.95 -0.82 -23.97
CA THR A 107 -6.63 -2.03 -24.46
C THR A 107 -8.15 -1.93 -24.35
N ASP A 108 -8.67 -1.16 -23.39
CA ASP A 108 -10.12 -0.90 -23.26
C ASP A 108 -10.70 -0.13 -24.45
N GLN A 109 -9.88 0.63 -25.19
CA GLN A 109 -10.31 1.27 -26.45
C GLN A 109 -10.27 0.32 -27.66
N GLN A 110 -9.50 -0.77 -27.60
CA GLN A 110 -9.40 -1.77 -28.68
C GLN A 110 -10.34 -2.97 -28.48
N VAL A 111 -10.77 -3.27 -27.26
CA VAL A 111 -11.75 -4.34 -26.98
C VAL A 111 -13.19 -3.92 -27.36
N MET A 112 -13.44 -2.62 -27.54
CA MET A 112 -14.76 -2.10 -27.95
C MET A 112 -15.04 -2.19 -29.46
N SER A 113 -14.12 -2.75 -30.26
CA SER A 113 -14.30 -3.00 -31.70
C SER A 113 -14.45 -4.47 -32.09
N LEU A 114 -14.61 -5.40 -31.14
CA LEU A 114 -15.01 -6.77 -31.49
C LEU A 114 -16.50 -6.80 -31.87
N PRO A 115 -16.90 -7.48 -32.96
CA PRO A 115 -18.29 -7.59 -33.35
C PRO A 115 -19.06 -8.24 -32.21
N ARG A 116 -20.01 -7.49 -31.63
CA ARG A 116 -20.92 -8.02 -30.62
C ARG A 116 -21.58 -9.27 -31.21
N THR A 117 -21.39 -10.42 -30.54
CA THR A 117 -22.14 -11.62 -30.83
C THR A 117 -23.64 -11.27 -30.81
N PRO A 118 -24.41 -11.60 -31.86
CA PRO A 118 -25.82 -11.26 -31.89
C PRO A 118 -26.53 -11.94 -30.73
N SER A 119 -27.19 -11.14 -29.90
CA SER A 119 -28.00 -11.62 -28.78
C SER A 119 -29.13 -12.52 -29.30
N PHE A 120 -29.41 -13.60 -28.57
CA PHE A 120 -30.44 -14.63 -28.84
C PHE A 120 -31.88 -14.12 -29.03
N LYS A 121 -32.13 -12.81 -28.94
CA LYS A 121 -33.47 -12.22 -29.14
C LYS A 121 -33.80 -11.89 -30.60
N THR A 122 -32.86 -12.05 -31.53
CA THR A 122 -33.11 -11.81 -32.97
C THR A 122 -33.29 -13.11 -33.76
N GLN A 123 -34.10 -14.04 -33.25
CA GLN A 123 -34.56 -15.21 -34.02
C GLN A 123 -36.07 -15.50 -33.89
N GLN A 124 -36.86 -14.58 -33.34
CA GLN A 124 -38.33 -14.74 -33.28
C GLN A 124 -39.13 -13.68 -34.06
N GLN A 125 -38.48 -12.83 -34.85
CA GLN A 125 -39.19 -11.84 -35.69
C GLN A 125 -39.09 -12.10 -37.20
N SER A 126 -38.61 -13.27 -37.63
CA SER A 126 -38.55 -13.66 -39.04
C SER A 126 -39.47 -14.84 -39.37
N GLN A 127 -40.62 -14.94 -38.70
CA GLN A 127 -41.76 -15.75 -39.12
C GLN A 127 -43.07 -14.99 -38.84
N GLN A 128 -43.26 -13.86 -39.53
CA GLN A 128 -44.55 -13.40 -40.08
C GLN A 128 -44.24 -12.64 -41.37
#